data_AF-A0A821XT88-F1
#
_entry.id   AF-A0A821XT88-F1
#
_cell.length_a   1.000
_cell.length_b   1.000
_cell.length_c   1.000
_cell.angle_alpha   90.00
_cell.angle_beta   90.00
_cell.angle_gamma   90.00
#
_symmetry.space_group_name_H-M   'P 1'
#
loop_
_entity.id
_entity.type
_entity.pdbx_description
1 polymer ?
#
loop_
_entity_poly.entity_id
_entity_poly.type
_entity_poly.pdbx_seq_one_letter_code
_entity_poly.pdbx_strand_id
1 'polypeptide(L)'
;HLTGHPHRIPRNNTIFKQYSDHLLDYLNDSYFTPLSYKDQLKSLERAEVVGSIRRTIKKLNLIIRVTDKGNNFYIGSAGEFEEKAEKFFSDTNAFIELSSNPFNEILNKVIQLLNTLRGKDLIRKWQYEQMMPDLTNCELAHLYFNPKTHK
;
A
#
# COMPACT_ATOMS: atom_id res chain seq x y z
N HIS A 1 -56.28 -0.73 3.83
CA HIS A 1 -55.94 -2.15 4.05
C HIS A 1 -54.61 -2.47 3.39
N LEU A 2 -53.52 -2.48 4.18
CA LEU A 2 -52.21 -2.99 3.76
C LEU A 2 -52.10 -4.43 4.29
N THR A 3 -52.58 -5.38 3.51
CA THR A 3 -52.47 -6.82 3.78
C THR A 3 -51.93 -7.48 2.52
N GLY A 4 -50.69 -7.96 2.55
CA GLY A 4 -50.11 -8.71 1.44
C GLY A 4 -48.62 -9.02 1.61
N HIS A 5 -47.76 -8.00 1.63
CA HIS A 5 -46.30 -8.21 1.65
C HIS A 5 -45.57 -7.05 2.35
N PRO A 6 -45.06 -7.22 3.59
CA PRO A 6 -44.44 -6.13 4.37
C PRO A 6 -43.11 -5.60 3.77
N HIS A 7 -42.54 -6.29 2.78
CA HIS A 7 -41.25 -5.94 2.17
C HIS A 7 -41.34 -5.46 0.72
N ARG A 8 -42.56 -5.34 0.15
CA ARG A 8 -42.72 -4.98 -1.26
C ARG A 8 -43.14 -3.51 -1.36
N ILE A 9 -42.15 -2.63 -1.38
CA ILE A 9 -42.39 -1.20 -1.63
C ILE A 9 -42.73 -1.04 -3.13
N PRO A 10 -43.89 -0.47 -3.49
CA PRO A 10 -44.26 -0.26 -4.89
C PRO A 10 -43.22 0.59 -5.61
N ARG A 11 -42.77 0.18 -6.80
CA ARG A 11 -41.82 0.99 -7.62
C ARG A 11 -42.36 2.38 -7.97
N ASN A 12 -43.69 2.53 -7.96
CA ASN A 12 -44.39 3.78 -8.26
C ASN A 12 -44.58 4.65 -7.00
N ASN A 13 -43.97 4.27 -5.88
CA ASN A 13 -44.02 5.05 -4.65
C ASN A 13 -43.28 6.36 -4.87
N THR A 14 -43.95 7.47 -4.58
CA THR A 14 -43.43 8.84 -4.71
C THR A 14 -42.10 9.03 -3.98
N ILE A 15 -41.86 8.28 -2.90
CA ILE A 15 -40.61 8.29 -2.13
C ILE A 15 -39.42 7.85 -2.99
N PHE A 16 -39.57 6.83 -3.84
CA PHE A 16 -38.47 6.39 -4.72
C PHE A 16 -38.16 7.40 -5.81
N LYS A 17 -39.19 8.07 -6.33
CA LYS A 17 -39.01 9.13 -7.32
C LYS A 17 -38.27 10.31 -6.71
N GLN A 18 -38.71 10.78 -5.54
CA GLN A 18 -38.02 11.85 -4.80
C GLN A 18 -36.57 11.48 -4.48
N TYR A 19 -36.32 10.27 -4.00
CA TYR A 19 -34.96 9.82 -3.72
C TYR A 19 -34.08 9.76 -4.99
N SER A 20 -34.65 9.29 -6.10
CA SER A 20 -33.95 9.27 -7.39
C SER A 20 -33.60 10.68 -7.88
N ASP A 21 -34.53 11.62 -7.77
CA ASP A 21 -34.32 13.02 -8.17
C ASP A 21 -33.24 13.68 -7.29
N HIS A 22 -33.30 13.48 -5.96
CA HIS A 22 -32.27 13.97 -5.03
C HIS A 22 -30.88 13.35 -5.29
N LEU A 23 -30.83 12.05 -5.62
CA LEU A 23 -29.57 11.38 -5.97
C LEU A 23 -29.00 11.98 -7.27
N LEU A 24 -29.86 12.23 -8.26
CA LEU A 24 -29.46 12.82 -9.53
C LEU A 24 -28.92 14.25 -9.34
N ASP A 25 -29.61 15.08 -8.54
CA ASP A 25 -29.15 16.42 -8.21
C ASP A 25 -27.80 16.40 -7.48
N TYR A 26 -27.66 15.52 -6.47
CA TYR A 26 -26.39 15.36 -5.76
C TYR A 26 -25.25 14.92 -6.69
N LEU A 27 -25.50 13.97 -7.60
CA LEU A 27 -24.50 13.53 -8.56
C LEU A 27 -24.14 14.64 -9.55
N ASN A 28 -25.11 15.43 -9.99
CA ASN A 28 -24.91 16.60 -10.84
C ASN A 28 -24.04 17.65 -10.15
N ASP A 29 -24.34 17.98 -8.90
CA ASP A 29 -23.55 18.93 -8.12
C ASP A 29 -22.14 18.42 -7.82
N SER A 30 -22.00 17.12 -7.54
CA SER A 30 -20.72 16.53 -7.12
C SER A 30 -19.77 16.23 -8.28
N TYR A 31 -20.28 15.82 -9.44
CA TYR A 31 -19.47 15.26 -10.52
C TYR A 31 -19.64 15.94 -11.88
N PHE A 32 -20.80 16.56 -12.14
CA PHE A 32 -21.11 17.15 -13.45
C PHE A 32 -21.10 18.68 -13.44
N THR A 33 -21.02 19.30 -12.26
CA THR A 33 -20.83 20.75 -12.15
C THR A 33 -19.43 21.10 -12.60
N PRO A 34 -19.27 21.89 -13.68
CA PRO A 34 -17.95 22.26 -14.16
C PRO A 34 -17.22 23.06 -13.09
N LEU A 35 -15.96 22.70 -12.84
CA LEU A 35 -15.08 23.45 -11.94
C LEU A 35 -15.09 24.93 -12.31
N SER A 36 -15.06 25.81 -11.30
CA SER A 36 -14.94 27.24 -11.55
C SER A 36 -13.68 27.52 -12.39
N TYR A 37 -13.71 28.53 -13.25
CA TYR A 37 -12.53 28.91 -14.07
C TYR A 37 -11.26 29.11 -13.22
N LYS A 38 -11.42 29.64 -12.00
CA LYS A 38 -10.35 29.81 -11.02
C LYS A 38 -9.76 28.48 -10.56
N ASP A 39 -10.60 27.47 -10.33
CA ASP A 39 -10.15 26.15 -9.89
C ASP A 39 -9.54 25.36 -11.05
N GLN A 40 -10.02 25.56 -12.28
CA GLN A 40 -9.39 25.02 -13.48
C GLN A 40 -7.97 25.56 -13.66
N LEU A 41 -7.78 26.88 -13.58
CA LEU A 41 -6.45 27.51 -13.64
C LEU A 41 -5.51 26.98 -12.55
N LYS A 42 -5.96 26.94 -11.30
CA LYS A 42 -5.18 26.38 -10.19
C LYS A 42 -4.81 24.92 -10.42
N SER A 43 -5.70 24.14 -11.04
CA SER A 43 -5.45 22.73 -11.33
C SER A 43 -4.36 22.57 -12.39
N LEU A 44 -4.38 23.43 -13.42
CA LEU A 44 -3.34 23.48 -14.45
C LEU A 44 -1.98 23.86 -13.85
N GLU A 45 -1.91 24.94 -13.06
CA GLU A 45 -0.67 25.36 -12.38
C GLU A 45 -0.11 24.22 -11.51
N ARG A 46 -0.97 23.54 -10.74
CA ARG A 46 -0.56 22.39 -9.92
C ARG A 46 -0.03 21.24 -10.78
N ALA A 47 -0.67 20.95 -11.91
CA ALA A 47 -0.22 19.91 -12.83
C ALA A 47 1.16 20.23 -13.41
N GLU A 48 1.42 21.50 -13.75
CA GLU A 48 2.73 21.96 -14.23
C GLU A 48 3.80 21.83 -13.15
N VAL A 49 3.50 22.23 -11.91
CA VAL A 49 4.40 22.08 -10.76
C VAL A 49 4.75 20.61 -10.54
N VAL A 50 3.74 19.72 -10.51
CA VAL A 50 3.95 18.27 -10.37
C VAL A 50 4.79 17.72 -11.52
N GLY A 51 4.53 18.15 -12.75
CA GLY A 51 5.31 17.77 -13.92
C GLY A 51 6.77 18.23 -13.84
N SER A 52 7.01 19.43 -13.30
CA SER A 52 8.37 19.95 -13.05
C SER A 52 9.10 19.13 -11.99
N ILE A 53 8.46 18.87 -10.85
CA ILE A 53 9.01 18.05 -9.76
C ILE A 53 9.41 16.66 -10.27
N ARG A 54 8.52 15.98 -11.01
CA ARG A 54 8.80 14.66 -11.59
C ARG A 54 10.01 14.67 -12.52
N ARG A 55 10.13 15.70 -13.38
CA ARG A 55 11.29 15.85 -14.27
C ARG A 55 12.58 16.06 -13.48
N THR A 56 12.56 16.88 -12.43
CA THR A 56 13.71 17.12 -11.57
C THR A 56 14.16 15.85 -10.85
N ILE A 57 13.22 15.10 -10.26
CA ILE A 57 13.50 13.81 -9.60
C ILE A 57 14.21 12.86 -10.56
N LYS A 58 13.68 12.71 -11.78
CA LYS A 58 14.28 11.82 -12.79
C LYS A 58 15.65 12.32 -13.26
N LYS A 59 15.79 13.62 -13.54
CA LYS A 59 17.03 14.21 -14.06
C LYS A 59 18.18 14.10 -13.04
N LEU A 60 17.88 14.29 -11.77
CA LEU A 60 18.86 14.30 -10.69
C LEU A 60 18.97 12.94 -9.98
N ASN A 61 18.25 11.91 -10.45
CA ASN A 61 18.17 10.59 -9.85
C ASN A 61 17.89 10.64 -8.33
N LEU A 62 16.90 11.45 -7.95
CA LEU A 62 16.54 11.66 -6.54
C LEU A 62 15.59 10.57 -6.06
N ILE A 63 15.76 10.16 -4.82
CA ILE A 63 14.88 9.27 -4.10
C ILE A 63 14.18 10.08 -3.01
N ILE A 64 12.86 9.96 -2.95
CA ILE A 64 12.02 10.55 -1.90
C ILE A 64 11.56 9.42 -0.99
N ARG A 65 11.87 9.51 0.31
CA ARG A 65 11.41 8.55 1.33
C ARG A 65 10.74 9.25 2.49
N VAL A 66 9.77 8.59 3.09
CA VAL A 66 9.20 9.01 4.38
C VAL A 66 10.24 8.75 5.47
N THR A 67 10.40 9.69 6.39
CA THR A 67 11.30 9.52 7.54
C THR A 67 10.68 8.60 8.59
N ASP A 68 11.51 7.96 9.41
CA ASP A 68 11.03 7.04 10.47
C ASP A 68 10.16 7.75 11.52
N LYS A 69 10.40 9.06 11.72
CA LYS A 69 9.70 9.93 12.66
C LYS A 69 9.30 11.24 11.98
N GLY A 70 8.07 11.67 12.23
CA GLY A 70 7.50 12.93 11.74
C GLY A 70 6.88 12.84 10.34
N ASN A 71 6.06 13.84 10.00
CA ASN A 71 5.42 13.97 8.68
C ASN A 71 6.36 14.64 7.65
N ASN A 72 7.62 14.19 7.63
CA ASN A 72 8.66 14.77 6.76
C ASN A 72 9.08 13.76 5.69
N PHE A 73 9.57 14.31 4.58
CA PHE A 73 10.17 13.53 3.51
C PHE A 73 11.66 13.84 3.46
N TYR A 74 12.47 12.80 3.36
CA TYR A 74 13.85 12.92 2.96
C TYR A 74 13.94 12.89 1.43
N ILE A 75 14.73 13.81 0.89
CA ILE A 75 15.08 13.86 -0.53
C ILE A 75 16.60 13.78 -0.61
N GLY A 76 17.11 12.76 -1.28
CA GLY A 76 18.54 12.60 -1.52
C GLY A 76 18.79 11.91 -2.85
N SER A 77 20.03 11.91 -3.33
CA SER A 77 20.39 11.19 -4.55
C SER A 77 20.37 9.68 -4.33
N ALA A 78 20.16 8.89 -5.39
CA ALA A 78 20.25 7.44 -5.31
C ALA A 78 21.64 6.96 -4.84
N GLY A 79 22.71 7.64 -5.28
CA GLY A 79 24.08 7.31 -4.87
C GLY A 79 24.31 7.44 -3.36
N GLU A 80 23.75 8.47 -2.70
CA GLU A 80 23.82 8.60 -1.24
C GLU A 80 23.17 7.42 -0.51
N PHE A 81 22.12 6.82 -1.09
CA PHE A 81 21.47 5.65 -0.51
C PHE A 81 22.31 4.39 -0.70
N GLU A 82 22.91 4.22 -1.87
CA GLU A 82 23.83 3.12 -2.17
C GLU A 82 25.05 3.16 -1.25
N GLU A 83 25.70 4.31 -1.11
CA GLU A 83 26.85 4.49 -0.21
C GLU A 83 26.51 4.18 1.25
N LYS A 84 25.33 4.62 1.72
CA LYS A 84 24.87 4.31 3.08
C LYS A 84 24.61 2.82 3.27
N ALA A 85 24.07 2.16 2.24
CA ALA A 85 23.81 0.73 2.27
C ALA A 85 25.11 -0.06 2.32
N GLU A 86 26.05 0.24 1.42
CA GLU A 86 27.38 -0.38 1.38
C GLU A 86 28.13 -0.19 2.69
N LYS A 87 28.12 1.03 3.25
CA LYS A 87 28.75 1.30 4.54
C LYS A 87 28.14 0.46 5.66
N PHE A 88 26.82 0.38 5.74
CA PHE A 88 26.14 -0.41 6.75
C PHE A 88 26.44 -1.91 6.62
N PHE A 89 26.49 -2.43 5.38
CA PHE A 89 26.85 -3.83 5.14
C PHE A 89 28.31 -4.11 5.51
N SER A 90 29.23 -3.21 5.16
CA SER A 90 30.65 -3.27 5.53
C SER A 90 30.84 -3.26 7.05
N ASP A 91 30.13 -2.39 7.77
CA ASP A 91 30.28 -2.23 9.22
C ASP A 91 29.70 -3.41 10.02
N THR A 92 28.60 -4.02 9.53
CA THR A 92 27.87 -5.05 10.29
C THR A 92 28.25 -6.48 9.92
N ASN A 93 28.73 -6.71 8.69
CA ASN A 93 28.96 -8.04 8.12
C ASN A 93 27.77 -9.02 8.34
N ALA A 94 26.56 -8.47 8.48
CA ALA A 94 25.37 -9.21 8.91
C ALA A 94 24.51 -9.66 7.72
N PHE A 95 24.85 -9.23 6.51
CA PHE A 95 24.05 -9.45 5.31
C PHE A 95 24.93 -9.96 4.17
N ILE A 96 24.36 -10.82 3.34
CA ILE A 96 24.95 -11.28 2.09
C ILE A 96 24.04 -10.87 0.94
N GLU A 97 24.65 -10.44 -0.17
CA GLU A 97 23.89 -10.22 -1.39
C GLU A 97 23.41 -11.56 -1.94
N LEU A 98 22.15 -11.62 -2.33
CA LEU A 98 21.55 -12.80 -2.95
C LEU A 98 21.38 -12.56 -4.45
N SER A 99 21.86 -13.49 -5.28
CA SER A 99 21.75 -13.41 -6.73
C SER A 99 20.33 -13.65 -7.26
N SER A 100 19.45 -14.23 -6.43
CA SER A 100 18.05 -14.48 -6.74
C SER A 100 17.23 -14.51 -5.45
N ASN A 101 15.91 -14.37 -5.57
CA ASN A 101 15.00 -14.40 -4.43
C ASN A 101 14.74 -15.88 -3.99
N PRO A 102 15.25 -16.33 -2.82
CA PRO A 102 15.07 -17.71 -2.37
C PRO A 102 13.78 -17.94 -1.59
N PHE A 103 12.89 -16.94 -1.48
CA PHE A 103 11.75 -16.94 -0.57
C PHE A 103 10.88 -18.19 -0.70
N ASN A 104 10.44 -18.49 -1.92
CA ASN A 104 9.56 -19.62 -2.19
C ASN A 104 10.23 -20.96 -1.84
N GLU A 105 11.54 -21.07 -2.09
CA GLU A 105 12.29 -22.28 -1.76
C GLU A 105 12.36 -22.48 -0.24
N ILE A 106 12.70 -21.42 0.50
CA ILE A 106 12.79 -21.45 1.96
C ILE A 106 11.41 -21.71 2.58
N LEU A 107 10.37 -21.03 2.09
CA LEU A 107 8.99 -21.19 2.54
C LEU A 107 8.52 -22.64 2.35
N ASN A 108 8.77 -23.22 1.18
CA ASN A 108 8.43 -24.62 0.90
C ASN A 108 9.17 -25.58 1.82
N LYS A 109 10.47 -25.34 2.09
CA LYS A 109 11.25 -26.16 3.03
C LYS A 109 10.69 -26.11 4.44
N VAL A 110 10.29 -24.92 4.92
CA VAL A 110 9.66 -24.75 6.23
C VAL A 110 8.33 -25.50 6.31
N ILE A 111 7.47 -25.36 5.30
CA ILE A 111 6.18 -26.06 5.24
C ILE A 111 6.38 -27.58 5.23
N GLN A 112 7.31 -28.09 4.41
CA GLN A 112 7.64 -29.51 4.35
C GLN A 112 8.15 -30.04 5.70
N LEU A 113 9.00 -29.28 6.39
CA LEU A 113 9.48 -29.64 7.72
C LEU A 113 8.31 -29.73 8.71
N LEU A 114 7.45 -28.72 8.77
CA LEU A 114 6.29 -28.71 9.67
C LEU A 114 5.33 -29.87 9.38
N ASN A 115 5.07 -30.16 8.11
CA ASN A 115 4.25 -31.30 7.69
C ASN A 115 4.86 -32.63 8.14
N THR A 116 6.18 -32.78 8.01
CA THR A 116 6.92 -33.97 8.44
C THR A 116 6.86 -34.14 9.96
N LEU A 117 7.08 -33.06 10.72
CA LEU A 117 7.01 -33.08 12.18
C LEU A 117 5.60 -33.43 12.66
N ARG A 118 4.57 -32.89 12.01
CA ARG A 118 3.18 -33.20 12.33
C ARG A 118 2.82 -34.64 11.98
N GLY A 119 3.24 -35.13 10.82
CA GLY A 119 3.00 -36.51 10.38
C GLY A 119 3.70 -37.57 11.24
N LYS A 120 4.77 -37.20 11.94
CA LYS A 120 5.47 -38.04 12.94
C LYS A 120 4.99 -37.82 14.38
N ASP A 121 3.95 -37.01 14.59
CA ASP A 121 3.44 -36.60 15.91
C ASP A 121 4.51 -36.03 16.86
N LEU A 122 5.55 -35.39 16.31
CA LEU A 122 6.60 -34.71 17.08
C LEU A 122 6.17 -33.32 17.56
N ILE A 123 5.10 -32.79 16.98
CA ILE A 123 4.47 -31.51 17.37
C ILE A 123 2.96 -31.67 17.50
N ARG A 124 2.38 -30.93 18.44
CA ARG A 124 0.93 -30.88 18.65
C ARG A 124 0.27 -30.05 17.55
N LYS A 125 -1.01 -30.33 17.28
CA LYS A 125 -1.81 -29.61 16.27
C LYS A 125 -1.76 -28.09 16.45
N TRP A 126 -1.91 -27.59 17.67
CA TRP A 126 -1.87 -26.15 17.94
C TRP A 126 -0.50 -25.52 17.65
N GLN A 127 0.60 -26.26 17.87
CA GLN A 127 1.95 -25.78 17.56
C GLN A 127 2.13 -25.67 16.05
N TYR A 128 1.67 -26.69 15.31
CA TYR A 128 1.68 -26.67 13.86
C TYR A 128 0.87 -25.49 13.30
N GLU A 129 -0.33 -25.23 13.81
CA GLU A 129 -1.18 -24.13 13.37
C GLU A 129 -0.56 -22.76 13.66
N GLN A 130 0.12 -22.58 14.80
CA GLN A 130 0.80 -21.32 15.11
C GLN A 130 2.13 -21.12 14.36
N MET A 131 2.83 -22.20 14.03
CA MET A 131 4.11 -22.14 13.32
C MET A 131 3.96 -22.10 11.80
N MET A 132 2.79 -22.48 11.28
CA MET A 132 2.54 -22.47 9.84
C MET A 132 2.60 -21.03 9.29
N PRO A 133 3.46 -20.74 8.31
CA PRO A 133 3.54 -19.41 7.73
C PRO A 133 2.22 -19.03 7.05
N ASP A 134 1.79 -17.79 7.26
CA ASP A 134 0.67 -17.22 6.52
C ASP A 134 1.13 -16.85 5.09
N LEU A 135 0.73 -17.66 4.12
CA LEU A 135 1.10 -17.49 2.72
C LEU A 135 0.66 -16.14 2.12
N THR A 136 -0.33 -15.47 2.72
CA THR A 136 -0.83 -14.18 2.22
C THR A 136 -0.04 -12.99 2.74
N ASN A 137 0.63 -13.15 3.88
CA ASN A 137 1.31 -12.06 4.60
C ASN A 137 2.82 -12.29 4.77
N CYS A 138 3.35 -13.44 4.33
CA CYS A 138 4.77 -13.75 4.47
C CYS A 138 5.56 -13.19 3.27
N GLU A 139 6.63 -12.46 3.57
CA GLU A 139 7.57 -11.92 2.58
C GLU A 139 9.02 -12.00 3.09
N LEU A 140 10.00 -11.78 2.21
CA LEU A 140 11.39 -11.62 2.63
C LEU A 140 11.54 -10.37 3.49
N ALA A 141 12.41 -10.46 4.50
CA ALA A 141 12.79 -9.31 5.27
C ALA A 141 13.47 -8.27 4.36
N HIS A 142 12.85 -7.09 4.26
CA HIS A 142 13.38 -5.97 3.50
C HIS A 142 14.10 -5.00 4.45
N LEU A 143 15.34 -4.64 4.12
CA LEU A 143 16.06 -3.59 4.84
C LEU A 143 15.70 -2.23 4.24
N TYR A 144 14.85 -1.48 4.94
CA TYR A 144 14.56 -0.09 4.60
C TYR A 144 15.53 0.81 5.38
N PHE A 145 16.51 1.41 4.69
CA PHE A 145 17.33 2.50 5.22
C PHE A 145 16.49 3.77 5.39
N ASN A 146 15.47 3.72 6.25
CA ASN A 146 14.62 4.87 6.50
C ASN A 146 15.48 5.95 7.16
N PRO A 147 15.58 7.13 6.53
CA PRO A 147 16.41 8.20 7.07
C PRO A 147 15.82 8.65 8.41
N LYS A 148 16.67 8.66 9.43
CA LYS A 148 16.35 9.26 10.72
C LYS A 148 16.36 10.76 10.56
N THR A 149 15.31 11.44 11.03
CA THR A 149 15.39 12.88 11.28
C THR A 149 16.33 13.10 12.45
N HIS A 150 17.62 13.32 12.17
CA HIS A 150 18.52 13.89 13.18
C HIS A 150 18.08 15.35 13.41
N LYS A 151 17.90 15.71 14.68
CA LYS A 151 17.96 17.12 15.10
C LYS A 151 19.43 17.54 15.15
#